data_AF-A0A959WA28-F1
#
_entry.id   AF-A0A959WA28-F1
#
_cell.length_a   1.000
_cell.length_b   1.000
_cell.length_c   1.000
_cell.angle_alpha   90.00
_cell.angle_beta   90.00
_cell.angle_gamma   90.00
#
_symmetry.space_group_name_H-M   'P 1'
#
loop_
_entity.id
_entity.type
_entity.pdbx_description
1 polymer ?
#
loop_
_entity_poly.entity_id
_entity_poly.type
_entity_poly.pdbx_seq_one_letter_code
_entity_poly.pdbx_strand_id
1 'polypeptide(L)'
;NGRGGITVQTGLPGGPSAAATRNSVDISNNEISDFSGYAITVLNNEVNANGLGGLISNVGIDGNVITPAAGAATSTGIRVQGLVRNVGIVGNNLSGLTTGGIVINAASAGHAPNEVDVHFNRIDSAAASLTSAATDEVDATHNWWGCNTGPNTTGCGTVTGNVDSDPWLVLGLEASPTTIAAPGGVSALTADVTTDSNGDDVAGRFPATPIDFGTTLGTVQTPVGTSNGVAVSTLTAGDTGGTATVNADLDGESLTTDVTITPPPPAPIADAPPTISLTTQKKVKAGKRALLTATVTDDVGIARVDFYAGTKNVCGMTSGPYECRFRPHRRRGAVTITAIATDTSGLTATALGTTRVVRKKKK
;
A
#
# COMPACT_ATOMS: atom_id res chain seq x y z
N ASN A 1 -28.61 -17.52 24.04
CA ASN A 1 -28.10 -18.75 23.41
C ASN A 1 -27.49 -18.38 22.07
N GLY A 2 -26.16 -18.27 21.98
CA GLY A 2 -25.41 -17.77 20.80
C GLY A 2 -25.45 -18.68 19.58
N ARG A 3 -26.58 -19.37 19.33
CA ARG A 3 -26.78 -20.34 18.24
C ARG A 3 -27.43 -19.75 16.98
N GLY A 4 -27.67 -18.43 16.91
CA GLY A 4 -28.15 -17.80 15.68
C GLY A 4 -28.48 -16.32 15.81
N GLY A 5 -28.84 -15.70 14.67
CA GLY A 5 -29.27 -14.30 14.55
C GLY A 5 -30.76 -14.16 14.22
N ILE A 6 -31.08 -13.53 13.09
CA ILE A 6 -32.45 -13.22 12.66
C ILE A 6 -33.13 -14.49 12.12
N THR A 7 -34.34 -14.77 12.58
CA THR A 7 -35.14 -15.91 12.08
C THR A 7 -36.57 -15.48 11.74
N VAL A 8 -36.98 -15.76 10.50
CA VAL A 8 -38.36 -15.65 10.02
C VAL A 8 -38.84 -17.05 9.70
N GLN A 9 -39.90 -17.52 10.37
CA GLN A 9 -40.35 -18.90 10.22
C GLN A 9 -41.87 -19.08 10.19
N THR A 10 -42.36 -19.88 9.24
CA THR A 10 -43.74 -20.40 9.20
C THR A 10 -43.75 -21.90 9.47
N GLY A 11 -44.85 -22.41 10.04
CA GLY A 11 -44.95 -23.80 10.52
C GLY A 11 -44.27 -24.01 11.88
N LEU A 12 -44.94 -24.71 12.79
CA LEU A 12 -44.35 -25.12 14.07
C LEU A 12 -43.66 -26.47 13.92
N PRO A 13 -42.49 -26.68 14.54
CA PRO A 13 -41.94 -28.02 14.70
C PRO A 13 -42.91 -28.90 15.52
N GLY A 14 -43.66 -29.78 14.86
CA GLY A 14 -44.52 -30.79 15.51
C GLY A 14 -45.85 -30.30 16.12
N GLY A 15 -46.31 -29.08 15.81
CA GLY A 15 -47.61 -28.56 16.27
C GLY A 15 -48.63 -28.43 15.12
N PRO A 16 -49.95 -28.32 15.39
CA PRO A 16 -50.94 -28.06 14.36
C PRO A 16 -50.62 -26.72 13.69
N SER A 17 -50.23 -26.77 12.41
CA SER A 17 -49.93 -25.59 11.61
C SER A 17 -51.21 -24.80 11.36
N ALA A 18 -51.40 -23.70 12.10
CA ALA A 18 -52.26 -22.64 11.58
C ALA A 18 -51.56 -22.08 10.34
N ALA A 19 -52.21 -22.16 9.18
CA ALA A 19 -51.66 -21.65 7.94
C ALA A 19 -51.34 -20.16 8.10
N ALA A 20 -50.06 -19.81 8.07
CA ALA A 20 -49.61 -18.42 8.19
C ALA A 20 -48.73 -18.11 6.98
N THR A 21 -49.22 -17.25 6.09
CA THR A 21 -48.43 -16.74 4.97
C THR A 21 -47.72 -15.46 5.39
N ARG A 22 -46.47 -15.31 4.95
CA ARG A 22 -45.73 -14.05 5.05
C ARG A 22 -45.42 -13.53 3.66
N ASN A 23 -45.55 -12.22 3.53
CA ASN A 23 -45.26 -11.50 2.30
C ASN A 23 -44.41 -10.28 2.66
N SER A 24 -43.45 -9.94 1.81
CA SER A 24 -42.62 -8.73 1.94
C SER A 24 -41.75 -8.78 3.19
N VAL A 25 -40.89 -9.79 3.27
CA VAL A 25 -39.89 -9.93 4.32
C VAL A 25 -38.65 -9.15 3.90
N ASP A 26 -38.26 -8.16 4.67
CA ASP A 26 -37.05 -7.37 4.43
C ASP A 26 -36.10 -7.53 5.63
N ILE A 27 -34.89 -8.00 5.37
CA ILE A 27 -33.80 -8.16 6.33
C ILE A 27 -32.60 -7.41 5.74
N SER A 28 -32.50 -6.12 6.05
CA SER A 28 -31.48 -5.28 5.43
C SER A 28 -30.65 -4.48 6.43
N ASN A 29 -29.40 -4.22 6.04
CA ASN A 29 -28.45 -3.34 6.75
C ASN A 29 -28.20 -3.74 8.22
N ASN A 30 -28.20 -5.05 8.51
CA ASN A 30 -27.87 -5.55 9.85
C ASN A 30 -26.39 -5.89 9.96
N GLU A 31 -25.82 -5.66 11.14
CA GLU A 31 -24.55 -6.25 11.55
C GLU A 31 -24.85 -7.43 12.48
N ILE A 32 -24.50 -8.65 12.06
CA ILE A 32 -24.75 -9.89 12.80
C ILE A 32 -23.40 -10.53 13.14
N SER A 33 -22.98 -10.33 14.37
CA SER A 33 -21.71 -10.81 14.91
C SER A 33 -21.89 -11.86 16.02
N ASP A 34 -20.81 -12.57 16.37
CA ASP A 34 -20.72 -13.48 17.53
C ASP A 34 -21.75 -14.63 17.60
N PHE A 35 -22.21 -15.10 16.44
CA PHE A 35 -23.09 -16.27 16.34
C PHE A 35 -22.30 -17.56 16.07
N SER A 36 -22.89 -18.72 16.44
CA SER A 36 -22.31 -20.05 16.20
C SER A 36 -23.18 -21.02 15.39
N GLY A 37 -24.38 -20.59 14.97
CA GLY A 37 -25.27 -21.37 14.11
C GLY A 37 -25.61 -20.61 12.84
N TYR A 38 -26.88 -20.28 12.62
CA TYR A 38 -27.32 -19.51 11.44
C TYR A 38 -27.44 -18.02 11.74
N ALA A 39 -26.81 -17.15 10.95
CA ALA A 39 -26.95 -15.70 11.13
C ALA A 39 -28.34 -15.22 10.71
N ILE A 40 -28.76 -15.55 9.49
CA ILE A 40 -30.10 -15.26 8.97
C ILE A 40 -30.76 -16.58 8.57
N THR A 41 -32.00 -16.76 8.98
CA THR A 41 -32.81 -17.90 8.57
C THR A 41 -34.19 -17.44 8.13
N VAL A 42 -34.57 -17.77 6.90
CA VAL A 42 -35.93 -17.67 6.39
C VAL A 42 -36.42 -19.07 6.07
N LEU A 43 -37.35 -19.61 6.84
CA LEU A 43 -37.81 -20.97 6.62
C LEU A 43 -39.32 -21.17 6.67
N ASN A 44 -39.80 -22.04 5.82
CA ASN A 44 -41.06 -22.74 5.96
C ASN A 44 -40.76 -24.18 6.39
N ASN A 45 -41.21 -24.57 7.58
CA ASN A 45 -41.03 -25.92 8.13
C ASN A 45 -42.32 -26.74 8.13
N GLU A 46 -43.23 -26.43 7.22
CA GLU A 46 -44.51 -27.10 7.14
C GLU A 46 -44.33 -28.57 6.69
N VAL A 47 -45.09 -29.48 7.30
CA VAL A 47 -44.93 -30.93 7.18
C VAL A 47 -45.81 -31.57 6.11
N ASN A 48 -46.82 -30.88 5.62
CA ASN A 48 -47.65 -31.31 4.49
C ASN A 48 -46.89 -31.16 3.17
N ALA A 49 -47.08 -32.16 2.31
CA ALA A 49 -46.47 -32.30 0.99
C ALA A 49 -46.92 -31.25 -0.06
N ASN A 50 -47.57 -30.15 0.33
CA ASN A 50 -47.77 -28.99 -0.54
C ASN A 50 -47.16 -27.68 0.01
N GLY A 51 -46.71 -27.64 1.27
CA GLY A 51 -46.10 -26.45 1.89
C GLY A 51 -46.99 -25.21 2.00
N LEU A 52 -48.25 -25.29 1.52
CA LEU A 52 -49.16 -24.13 1.40
C LEU A 52 -49.58 -23.56 2.76
N GLY A 53 -49.44 -24.34 3.84
CA GLY A 53 -49.67 -23.89 5.21
C GLY A 53 -48.62 -22.90 5.77
N GLY A 54 -47.73 -22.35 4.94
CA GLY A 54 -46.63 -21.53 5.44
C GLY A 54 -45.89 -20.69 4.40
N LEU A 55 -46.47 -20.36 3.24
CA LEU A 55 -45.75 -19.63 2.18
C LEU A 55 -45.05 -18.36 2.74
N ILE A 56 -43.75 -18.21 2.46
CA ILE A 56 -43.02 -16.94 2.62
C ILE A 56 -42.69 -16.44 1.22
N SER A 57 -42.98 -15.18 0.92
CA SER A 57 -42.81 -14.61 -0.42
C SER A 57 -42.28 -13.18 -0.38
N ASN A 58 -41.61 -12.77 -1.46
CA ASN A 58 -41.02 -11.43 -1.61
C ASN A 58 -40.02 -11.16 -0.47
N VAL A 59 -38.95 -11.94 -0.45
CA VAL A 59 -37.91 -11.91 0.58
C VAL A 59 -36.71 -11.12 0.06
N GLY A 60 -36.40 -10.01 0.71
CA GLY A 60 -35.15 -9.27 0.51
C GLY A 60 -34.19 -9.49 1.68
N ILE A 61 -32.96 -9.88 1.38
CA ILE A 61 -31.85 -9.96 2.33
C ILE A 61 -30.72 -9.12 1.74
N ASP A 62 -30.59 -7.87 2.20
CA ASP A 62 -29.77 -6.85 1.52
C ASP A 62 -28.77 -6.15 2.44
N GLY A 63 -27.52 -5.98 2.01
CA GLY A 63 -26.56 -5.11 2.71
C GLY A 63 -26.20 -5.55 4.13
N ASN A 64 -26.34 -6.83 4.49
CA ASN A 64 -26.01 -7.31 5.84
C ASN A 64 -24.52 -7.65 5.96
N VAL A 65 -23.93 -7.38 7.12
CA VAL A 65 -22.57 -7.79 7.48
C VAL A 65 -22.66 -8.96 8.46
N ILE A 66 -22.10 -10.11 8.08
CA ILE A 66 -22.23 -11.37 8.80
C ILE A 66 -20.85 -11.92 9.15
N THR A 67 -20.56 -11.99 10.45
CA THR A 67 -19.28 -12.48 10.98
C THR A 67 -19.53 -13.39 12.18
N PRO A 68 -19.18 -14.68 12.13
CA PRO A 68 -19.44 -15.57 13.25
C PRO A 68 -18.51 -15.30 14.43
N ALA A 69 -18.84 -15.90 15.58
CA ALA A 69 -17.91 -15.93 16.71
C ALA A 69 -16.60 -16.62 16.29
N ALA A 70 -15.47 -16.09 16.79
CA ALA A 70 -14.16 -16.68 16.52
C ALA A 70 -14.14 -18.18 16.91
N GLY A 71 -13.75 -19.04 15.97
CA GLY A 71 -13.70 -20.50 16.18
C GLY A 71 -15.07 -21.19 16.21
N ALA A 72 -16.16 -20.54 15.80
CA ALA A 72 -17.45 -21.17 15.65
C ALA A 72 -17.42 -22.27 14.57
N ALA A 73 -17.45 -23.54 14.99
CA ALA A 73 -17.36 -24.69 14.09
C ALA A 73 -18.63 -24.97 13.26
N THR A 74 -19.76 -24.34 13.59
CA THR A 74 -21.07 -24.60 12.96
C THR A 74 -21.72 -23.35 12.36
N SER A 75 -20.92 -22.37 11.94
CA SER A 75 -21.43 -21.09 11.45
C SER A 75 -21.88 -21.16 9.99
N THR A 76 -23.13 -20.76 9.77
CA THR A 76 -23.73 -20.56 8.45
C THR A 76 -24.26 -19.14 8.33
N GLY A 77 -24.00 -18.46 7.22
CA GLY A 77 -24.44 -17.09 7.02
C GLY A 77 -25.95 -17.01 6.84
N ILE A 78 -26.41 -17.32 5.64
CA ILE A 78 -27.82 -17.20 5.26
C ILE A 78 -28.38 -18.58 4.97
N ARG A 79 -29.54 -18.90 5.58
CA ARG A 79 -30.30 -20.10 5.25
C ARG A 79 -31.69 -19.74 4.76
N VAL A 80 -32.05 -20.27 3.59
CA VAL A 80 -33.41 -20.22 3.04
C VAL A 80 -33.93 -21.64 2.90
N GLN A 81 -35.10 -21.96 3.44
CA GLN A 81 -35.58 -23.34 3.45
C GLN A 81 -37.09 -23.46 3.25
N GLY A 82 -37.50 -24.47 2.49
CA GLY A 82 -38.91 -24.81 2.29
C GLY A 82 -39.60 -23.91 1.26
N LEU A 83 -40.93 -23.80 1.32
CA LEU A 83 -41.70 -23.00 0.36
C LEU A 83 -41.50 -21.48 0.59
N VAL A 84 -40.40 -20.97 0.05
CA VAL A 84 -39.99 -19.55 0.06
C VAL A 84 -39.84 -19.07 -1.39
N ARG A 85 -40.38 -17.89 -1.73
CA ARG A 85 -40.55 -17.44 -3.13
C ARG A 85 -40.05 -16.01 -3.33
N ASN A 86 -39.56 -15.71 -4.52
CA ASN A 86 -39.04 -14.40 -4.91
C ASN A 86 -38.05 -13.88 -3.86
N VAL A 87 -36.88 -14.50 -3.83
CA VAL A 87 -35.85 -14.33 -2.82
C VAL A 87 -34.66 -13.59 -3.42
N GLY A 88 -34.47 -12.33 -3.04
CA GLY A 88 -33.26 -11.57 -3.36
C GLY A 88 -32.28 -11.58 -2.19
N ILE A 89 -31.06 -12.07 -2.43
CA ILE A 89 -29.93 -12.00 -1.51
C ILE A 89 -28.86 -11.13 -2.17
N VAL A 90 -28.80 -9.85 -1.80
CA VAL A 90 -27.99 -8.86 -2.54
C VAL A 90 -27.05 -8.10 -1.62
N GLY A 91 -25.82 -7.83 -2.07
CA GLY A 91 -24.93 -6.88 -1.38
C GLY A 91 -24.52 -7.27 0.04
N ASN A 92 -24.62 -8.55 0.42
CA ASN A 92 -24.27 -9.00 1.77
C ASN A 92 -22.77 -9.31 1.87
N ASN A 93 -22.16 -8.97 3.01
CA ASN A 93 -20.79 -9.32 3.35
C ASN A 93 -20.77 -10.51 4.30
N LEU A 94 -20.43 -11.70 3.78
CA LEU A 94 -20.34 -12.95 4.52
C LEU A 94 -18.87 -13.33 4.65
N SER A 95 -18.36 -13.40 5.89
CA SER A 95 -16.95 -13.67 6.14
C SER A 95 -16.71 -14.63 7.30
N GLY A 96 -15.62 -15.40 7.23
CA GLY A 96 -15.18 -16.28 8.32
C GLY A 96 -16.12 -17.46 8.63
N LEU A 97 -17.00 -17.83 7.70
CA LEU A 97 -18.01 -18.88 7.88
C LEU A 97 -17.41 -20.28 7.71
N THR A 98 -17.70 -21.19 8.64
CA THR A 98 -17.07 -22.53 8.68
C THR A 98 -17.91 -23.65 8.10
N THR A 99 -19.24 -23.51 8.08
CA THR A 99 -20.16 -24.56 7.56
C THR A 99 -20.76 -24.19 6.22
N GLY A 100 -21.10 -22.91 6.01
CA GLY A 100 -21.46 -22.43 4.68
C GLY A 100 -21.81 -20.94 4.61
N GLY A 101 -21.66 -20.36 3.42
CA GLY A 101 -22.07 -19.00 3.10
C GLY A 101 -23.58 -18.86 3.06
N ILE A 102 -24.15 -19.30 1.93
CA ILE A 102 -25.59 -19.28 1.63
C ILE A 102 -26.05 -20.71 1.41
N VAL A 103 -27.11 -21.11 2.11
CA VAL A 103 -27.64 -22.49 2.07
C VAL A 103 -29.13 -22.45 1.75
N ILE A 104 -29.48 -22.97 0.58
CA ILE A 104 -30.86 -23.08 0.10
C ILE A 104 -31.28 -24.56 0.18
N ASN A 105 -32.21 -24.86 1.09
CA ASN A 105 -32.61 -26.23 1.41
C ASN A 105 -34.07 -26.52 1.05
N ALA A 106 -34.34 -27.76 0.65
CA ALA A 106 -35.68 -28.29 0.70
C ALA A 106 -36.12 -28.49 2.17
N ALA A 107 -37.40 -28.27 2.45
CA ALA A 107 -38.02 -28.75 3.69
C ALA A 107 -38.13 -30.28 3.66
N SER A 108 -38.28 -30.92 4.83
CA SER A 108 -38.44 -32.38 4.93
C SER A 108 -39.63 -32.93 4.13
N ALA A 109 -40.65 -32.09 3.89
CA ALA A 109 -41.82 -32.44 3.09
C ALA A 109 -41.60 -32.32 1.56
N GLY A 110 -40.41 -31.90 1.10
CA GLY A 110 -40.00 -31.88 -0.31
C GLY A 110 -40.13 -30.54 -1.04
N HIS A 111 -40.81 -29.54 -0.47
CA HIS A 111 -40.85 -28.19 -1.05
C HIS A 111 -39.52 -27.49 -0.85
N ALA A 112 -39.08 -26.76 -1.86
CA ALA A 112 -37.89 -25.95 -1.78
C ALA A 112 -38.17 -24.53 -2.27
N PRO A 113 -37.21 -23.61 -2.02
CA PRO A 113 -37.29 -22.27 -2.55
C PRO A 113 -37.30 -22.26 -4.08
N ASN A 114 -37.90 -21.22 -4.65
CA ASN A 114 -37.78 -20.91 -6.08
C ASN A 114 -37.65 -19.39 -6.29
N GLU A 115 -37.32 -18.98 -7.51
CA GLU A 115 -37.10 -17.57 -7.88
C GLU A 115 -36.07 -16.94 -6.92
N VAL A 116 -34.88 -17.53 -6.86
CA VAL A 116 -33.81 -17.10 -5.95
C VAL A 116 -32.71 -16.42 -6.75
N ASP A 117 -32.50 -15.15 -6.44
CA ASP A 117 -31.49 -14.28 -7.02
C ASP A 117 -30.44 -13.95 -5.94
N VAL A 118 -29.18 -14.23 -6.22
CA VAL A 118 -28.05 -14.02 -5.32
C VAL A 118 -27.02 -13.18 -6.07
N HIS A 119 -26.88 -11.90 -5.75
CA HIS A 119 -25.96 -11.03 -6.51
C HIS A 119 -25.18 -10.09 -5.63
N PHE A 120 -24.00 -9.69 -6.09
CA PHE A 120 -23.17 -8.65 -5.45
C PHE A 120 -22.82 -8.94 -4.00
N ASN A 121 -22.88 -10.20 -3.57
CA ASN A 121 -22.46 -10.59 -2.24
C ASN A 121 -20.96 -10.87 -2.23
N ARG A 122 -20.32 -10.58 -1.11
CA ARG A 122 -18.99 -11.09 -0.78
C ARG A 122 -19.16 -12.37 0.02
N ILE A 123 -18.71 -13.50 -0.51
CA ILE A 123 -18.91 -14.82 0.13
C ILE A 123 -17.57 -15.48 0.41
N ASP A 124 -16.99 -15.15 1.56
CA ASP A 124 -15.80 -15.79 2.11
C ASP A 124 -16.20 -16.85 3.15
N SER A 125 -16.20 -18.11 2.72
CA SER A 125 -16.48 -19.26 3.57
C SER A 125 -15.42 -20.34 3.37
N ALA A 126 -14.96 -20.92 4.48
CA ALA A 126 -14.01 -22.04 4.47
C ALA A 126 -14.63 -23.36 3.98
N ALA A 127 -15.97 -23.44 3.88
CA ALA A 127 -16.71 -24.60 3.40
C ALA A 127 -17.44 -24.26 2.09
N ALA A 128 -18.73 -24.59 1.98
CA ALA A 128 -19.50 -24.28 0.79
C ALA A 128 -19.96 -22.82 0.79
N SER A 129 -19.58 -22.05 -0.23
CA SER A 129 -20.02 -20.65 -0.37
C SER A 129 -21.50 -20.58 -0.72
N LEU A 130 -21.97 -21.43 -1.65
CA LEU A 130 -23.40 -21.56 -1.95
C LEU A 130 -23.79 -23.01 -2.19
N THR A 131 -24.86 -23.46 -1.53
CA THR A 131 -25.49 -24.75 -1.82
C THR A 131 -26.96 -24.54 -2.14
N SER A 132 -27.45 -25.19 -3.21
CA SER A 132 -28.83 -25.06 -3.64
C SER A 132 -29.54 -26.39 -3.85
N ALA A 133 -30.70 -26.50 -3.22
CA ALA A 133 -31.75 -27.46 -3.51
C ALA A 133 -33.03 -26.75 -4.01
N ALA A 134 -32.91 -25.53 -4.57
CA ALA A 134 -34.03 -24.81 -5.18
C ALA A 134 -34.70 -25.62 -6.29
N THR A 135 -35.96 -25.31 -6.60
CA THR A 135 -36.71 -26.02 -7.65
C THR A 135 -36.38 -25.54 -9.07
N ASP A 136 -35.84 -24.35 -9.20
CA ASP A 136 -35.35 -23.71 -10.42
C ASP A 136 -33.86 -23.34 -10.27
N GLU A 137 -33.27 -22.82 -11.35
CA GLU A 137 -31.88 -22.33 -11.32
C GLU A 137 -31.80 -21.09 -10.44
N VAL A 138 -30.80 -21.08 -9.55
CA VAL A 138 -30.45 -19.90 -8.77
C VAL A 138 -29.54 -19.04 -9.62
N ASP A 139 -29.95 -17.81 -9.91
CA ASP A 139 -29.06 -16.82 -10.51
C ASP A 139 -28.12 -16.32 -9.41
N ALA A 140 -26.86 -16.75 -9.46
CA ALA A 140 -25.78 -16.36 -8.57
C ALA A 140 -24.67 -15.58 -9.28
N THR A 141 -25.01 -14.87 -10.37
CA THR A 141 -24.05 -14.02 -11.08
C THR A 141 -23.62 -12.82 -10.25
N HIS A 142 -22.45 -12.26 -10.57
CA HIS A 142 -21.91 -11.05 -9.95
C HIS A 142 -21.68 -11.14 -8.44
N ASN A 143 -21.35 -12.32 -7.90
CA ASN A 143 -20.84 -12.44 -6.54
C ASN A 143 -19.31 -12.49 -6.54
N TRP A 144 -18.70 -12.13 -5.41
CA TRP A 144 -17.30 -12.39 -5.13
C TRP A 144 -17.16 -13.71 -4.38
N TRP A 145 -16.44 -14.66 -4.98
CA TRP A 145 -16.23 -16.00 -4.45
C TRP A 145 -14.89 -16.16 -3.74
N GLY A 146 -14.30 -15.07 -3.24
CA GLY A 146 -13.02 -15.10 -2.51
C GLY A 146 -11.76 -15.03 -3.38
N CYS A 147 -11.88 -15.12 -4.71
CA CYS A 147 -10.76 -15.07 -5.64
C CYS A 147 -11.20 -14.64 -7.07
N ASN A 148 -10.23 -14.30 -7.93
CA ASN A 148 -10.46 -13.96 -9.34
C ASN A 148 -10.73 -15.15 -10.26
N THR A 149 -10.25 -16.35 -9.90
CA THR A 149 -10.42 -17.55 -10.74
C THR A 149 -11.86 -18.06 -10.76
N GLY A 150 -12.68 -17.66 -9.79
CA GLY A 150 -14.10 -17.98 -9.73
C GLY A 150 -14.45 -19.24 -8.94
N PRO A 151 -15.75 -19.53 -8.80
CA PRO A 151 -16.24 -20.59 -7.94
C PRO A 151 -15.80 -21.98 -8.42
N ASN A 152 -15.72 -22.93 -7.49
CA ASN A 152 -15.31 -24.33 -7.75
C ASN A 152 -13.87 -24.49 -8.24
N THR A 153 -13.02 -23.47 -8.05
CA THR A 153 -11.58 -23.55 -8.28
C THR A 153 -10.81 -23.49 -6.96
N THR A 154 -9.55 -23.94 -6.97
CA THR A 154 -8.76 -24.03 -5.72
C THR A 154 -8.47 -22.64 -5.17
N GLY A 155 -8.74 -22.45 -3.88
CA GLY A 155 -8.57 -21.16 -3.19
C GLY A 155 -9.82 -20.27 -3.22
N CYS A 156 -10.88 -20.71 -3.90
CA CYS A 156 -12.11 -19.96 -4.12
C CYS A 156 -13.30 -20.71 -3.52
N GLY A 157 -14.40 -19.99 -3.37
CA GLY A 157 -15.66 -20.49 -2.88
C GLY A 157 -16.19 -21.64 -3.72
N THR A 158 -16.91 -22.57 -3.08
CA THR A 158 -17.55 -23.68 -3.78
C THR A 158 -19.05 -23.45 -3.93
N VAL A 159 -19.58 -23.83 -5.09
CA VAL A 159 -20.99 -23.74 -5.47
C VAL A 159 -21.49 -25.12 -5.84
N THR A 160 -22.61 -25.55 -5.26
CA THR A 160 -23.22 -26.87 -5.51
C THR A 160 -24.72 -26.74 -5.71
N GLY A 161 -25.28 -27.49 -6.66
CA GLY A 161 -26.70 -27.47 -7.01
C GLY A 161 -26.94 -26.89 -8.40
N ASN A 162 -28.20 -26.58 -8.71
CA ASN A 162 -28.58 -25.91 -9.95
C ASN A 162 -28.42 -24.39 -9.79
N VAL A 163 -27.23 -23.88 -10.11
CA VAL A 163 -26.81 -22.51 -9.85
C VAL A 163 -26.04 -21.99 -11.06
N ASP A 164 -26.44 -20.84 -11.57
CA ASP A 164 -25.66 -20.06 -12.52
C ASP A 164 -24.76 -19.09 -11.75
N SER A 165 -23.45 -19.12 -11.96
CA SER A 165 -22.48 -18.26 -11.25
C SER A 165 -21.52 -17.54 -12.18
N ASP A 166 -21.79 -17.57 -13.49
CA ASP A 166 -20.96 -16.95 -14.52
C ASP A 166 -21.75 -15.80 -15.19
N PRO A 167 -21.29 -14.54 -15.08
CA PRO A 167 -19.99 -14.10 -14.58
C PRO A 167 -19.94 -13.86 -13.07
N TRP A 168 -18.73 -13.78 -12.51
CA TRP A 168 -18.46 -13.42 -11.12
C TRP A 168 -17.63 -12.13 -11.03
N LEU A 169 -17.63 -11.46 -9.86
CA LEU A 169 -16.81 -10.26 -9.65
C LEU A 169 -15.32 -10.61 -9.56
N VAL A 170 -14.46 -9.73 -10.08
CA VAL A 170 -13.00 -9.85 -9.97
C VAL A 170 -12.40 -8.63 -9.26
N LEU A 171 -11.33 -8.85 -8.49
CA LEU A 171 -10.44 -7.81 -7.98
C LEU A 171 -9.50 -7.37 -9.12
N GLY A 172 -9.39 -6.07 -9.32
CA GLY A 172 -8.35 -5.41 -10.13
C GLY A 172 -7.47 -4.51 -9.26
N LEU A 173 -6.23 -4.28 -9.73
CA LEU A 173 -5.29 -3.35 -9.09
C LEU A 173 -4.58 -2.49 -10.15
N GLU A 174 -4.73 -1.18 -10.03
CA GLU A 174 -4.03 -0.19 -10.86
C GLU A 174 -3.16 0.73 -10.00
N ALA A 175 -1.97 1.08 -10.50
CA ALA A 175 -1.13 2.13 -9.93
C ALA A 175 -0.98 3.30 -10.91
N SER A 176 -1.27 4.53 -10.49
CA SER A 176 -1.21 5.70 -11.34
C SER A 176 -0.69 6.95 -10.59
N PRO A 177 0.42 7.57 -11.05
CA PRO A 177 1.30 7.12 -12.13
C PRO A 177 2.15 5.90 -11.76
N THR A 178 2.62 5.14 -12.75
CA THR A 178 3.53 3.99 -12.56
C THR A 178 5.01 4.40 -12.37
N THR A 179 5.31 5.70 -12.36
CA THR A 179 6.64 6.25 -12.06
C THR A 179 6.54 7.49 -11.19
N ILE A 180 7.29 7.55 -10.09
CA ILE A 180 7.31 8.63 -9.11
C ILE A 180 8.75 8.97 -8.70
N ALA A 181 8.99 10.17 -8.18
CA ALA A 181 10.31 10.61 -7.73
C ALA A 181 10.50 10.49 -6.22
N ALA A 182 11.67 10.06 -5.78
CA ALA A 182 12.10 10.17 -4.40
C ALA A 182 12.71 11.55 -4.09
N PRO A 183 12.52 12.07 -2.87
CA PRO A 183 11.54 11.64 -1.87
C PRO A 183 10.15 12.26 -2.11
N GLY A 184 9.11 11.59 -1.61
CA GLY A 184 7.77 12.16 -1.46
C GLY A 184 6.88 12.16 -2.71
N GLY A 185 7.34 11.65 -3.85
CA GLY A 185 6.46 11.37 -4.98
C GLY A 185 5.35 10.38 -4.60
N VAL A 186 4.17 10.52 -5.22
CA VAL A 186 2.97 9.74 -4.87
C VAL A 186 2.38 9.03 -6.08
N SER A 187 1.90 7.81 -5.86
CA SER A 187 1.12 7.03 -6.82
C SER A 187 -0.17 6.56 -6.17
N ALA A 188 -1.30 6.81 -6.83
CA ALA A 188 -2.60 6.30 -6.39
C ALA A 188 -2.66 4.80 -6.71
N LEU A 189 -3.01 3.99 -5.70
CA LEU A 189 -3.26 2.56 -5.86
C LEU A 189 -4.77 2.35 -5.78
N THR A 190 -5.37 1.92 -6.88
CA THR A 190 -6.81 1.70 -6.98
C THR A 190 -7.07 0.20 -7.05
N ALA A 191 -7.67 -0.34 -5.99
CA ALA A 191 -8.23 -1.68 -5.98
C ALA A 191 -9.73 -1.61 -6.31
N ASP A 192 -10.17 -2.41 -7.27
CA ASP A 192 -11.51 -2.33 -7.85
C ASP A 192 -12.16 -3.72 -7.88
N VAL A 193 -13.40 -3.84 -7.39
CA VAL A 193 -14.21 -5.08 -7.40
C VAL A 193 -15.54 -4.86 -8.13
N THR A 194 -15.57 -3.92 -9.07
CA THR A 194 -16.77 -3.55 -9.85
C THR A 194 -16.78 -4.18 -11.24
N THR A 195 -15.71 -4.87 -11.65
CA THR A 195 -15.65 -5.56 -12.93
C THR A 195 -15.97 -7.05 -12.75
N ASP A 196 -16.66 -7.64 -13.71
CA ASP A 196 -16.92 -9.07 -13.73
C ASP A 196 -15.82 -9.88 -14.46
N SER A 197 -15.95 -11.20 -14.47
CA SER A 197 -15.00 -12.13 -15.10
C SER A 197 -14.97 -12.04 -16.64
N ASN A 198 -15.95 -11.38 -17.25
CA ASN A 198 -15.97 -11.08 -18.69
C ASN A 198 -15.29 -9.74 -19.02
N GLY A 199 -14.97 -8.94 -18.00
CA GLY A 199 -14.37 -7.61 -18.15
C GLY A 199 -15.40 -6.49 -18.24
N ASP A 200 -16.67 -6.75 -17.94
CA ASP A 200 -17.74 -5.75 -17.94
C ASP A 200 -17.84 -5.05 -16.58
N ASP A 201 -17.99 -3.72 -16.60
CA ASP A 201 -18.26 -2.93 -15.39
C ASP A 201 -19.71 -3.12 -14.93
N VAL A 202 -19.86 -3.67 -13.73
CA VAL A 202 -21.12 -3.98 -13.07
C VAL A 202 -21.28 -3.08 -11.85
N ALA A 203 -21.73 -1.85 -12.14
CA ALA A 203 -21.84 -0.73 -11.22
C ALA A 203 -22.15 -1.07 -9.73
N GLY A 204 -21.17 -0.79 -8.86
CA GLY A 204 -21.34 -0.17 -7.54
C GLY A 204 -22.07 -0.93 -6.42
N ARG A 205 -22.22 -2.25 -6.48
CA ARG A 205 -22.98 -3.01 -5.46
C ARG A 205 -22.17 -3.94 -4.55
N PHE A 206 -20.84 -3.94 -4.66
CA PHE A 206 -20.01 -4.71 -3.75
C PHE A 206 -20.06 -4.12 -2.32
N PRO A 207 -20.28 -4.95 -1.28
CA PRO A 207 -20.38 -4.47 0.10
C PRO A 207 -19.08 -3.80 0.57
N ALA A 208 -19.23 -2.83 1.49
CA ALA A 208 -18.10 -2.19 2.15
C ALA A 208 -17.20 -3.25 2.80
N THR A 209 -15.97 -3.35 2.29
CA THR A 209 -15.01 -4.40 2.64
C THR A 209 -13.60 -3.79 2.68
N PRO A 210 -12.82 -4.00 3.74
CA PRO A 210 -11.42 -3.60 3.77
C PRO A 210 -10.58 -4.36 2.72
N ILE A 211 -9.72 -3.64 1.99
CA ILE A 211 -8.65 -4.18 1.15
C ILE A 211 -7.32 -3.90 1.85
N ASP A 212 -6.49 -4.94 1.97
CA ASP A 212 -5.15 -4.81 2.52
C ASP A 212 -4.16 -4.45 1.40
N PHE A 213 -3.51 -3.30 1.53
CA PHE A 213 -2.44 -2.89 0.62
C PHE A 213 -1.05 -3.12 1.24
N GLY A 214 -0.07 -3.41 0.40
CA GLY A 214 1.34 -3.50 0.80
C GLY A 214 2.29 -2.93 -0.25
N THR A 215 3.55 -2.72 0.15
CA THR A 215 4.62 -2.25 -0.74
C THR A 215 5.99 -2.72 -0.28
N THR A 216 6.91 -2.97 -1.21
CA THR A 216 8.32 -3.26 -0.90
C THR A 216 9.19 -2.02 -0.68
N LEU A 217 8.78 -0.86 -1.22
CA LEU A 217 9.45 0.43 -1.03
C LEU A 217 8.45 1.55 -0.76
N GLY A 218 8.86 2.56 0.00
CA GLY A 218 7.97 3.65 0.41
C GLY A 218 6.96 3.22 1.47
N THR A 219 5.84 3.93 1.54
CA THR A 219 4.75 3.65 2.48
C THR A 219 3.40 3.67 1.78
N VAL A 220 2.43 2.93 2.32
CA VAL A 220 1.06 2.85 1.83
C VAL A 220 0.10 2.85 3.01
N GLN A 221 -1.09 3.42 2.84
CA GLN A 221 -2.17 3.29 3.84
C GLN A 221 -2.83 1.92 3.68
N THR A 222 -3.00 1.19 4.78
CA THR A 222 -3.62 -0.14 4.78
C THR A 222 -4.19 -0.46 6.18
N PRO A 223 -5.35 -1.14 6.29
CA PRO A 223 -6.30 -1.42 5.20
C PRO A 223 -7.06 -0.17 4.75
N VAL A 224 -7.70 -0.24 3.57
CA VAL A 224 -8.63 0.78 3.07
C VAL A 224 -9.97 0.14 2.73
N GLY A 225 -11.07 0.65 3.30
CA GLY A 225 -12.42 0.17 2.99
C GLY A 225 -12.86 0.53 1.57
N THR A 226 -13.54 -0.39 0.89
CA THR A 226 -14.21 -0.09 -0.38
C THR A 226 -15.38 0.86 -0.17
N SER A 227 -15.55 1.77 -1.14
CA SER A 227 -16.75 2.58 -1.32
C SER A 227 -17.28 2.27 -2.71
N ASN A 228 -18.48 1.70 -2.79
CA ASN A 228 -19.08 1.20 -4.04
C ASN A 228 -18.14 0.24 -4.81
N GLY A 229 -17.47 -0.66 -4.09
CA GLY A 229 -16.55 -1.65 -4.69
C GLY A 229 -15.14 -1.17 -4.99
N VAL A 230 -14.81 0.11 -4.75
CA VAL A 230 -13.48 0.66 -5.03
C VAL A 230 -12.78 1.12 -3.75
N ALA A 231 -11.52 0.73 -3.56
CA ALA A 231 -10.65 1.22 -2.50
C ALA A 231 -9.42 1.92 -3.10
N VAL A 232 -9.12 3.13 -2.64
CA VAL A 232 -7.96 3.91 -3.13
C VAL A 232 -6.99 4.15 -1.98
N SER A 233 -5.77 3.63 -2.12
CA SER A 233 -4.64 3.96 -1.26
C SER A 233 -3.62 4.82 -2.01
N THR A 234 -2.59 5.29 -1.32
CA THR A 234 -1.52 6.10 -1.91
C THR A 234 -0.17 5.56 -1.51
N LEU A 235 0.60 5.11 -2.49
CA LEU A 235 2.03 4.86 -2.33
C LEU A 235 2.76 6.20 -2.23
N THR A 236 3.54 6.40 -1.18
CA THR A 236 4.44 7.56 -1.03
C THR A 236 5.89 7.09 -1.06
N ALA A 237 6.70 7.64 -1.98
CA ALA A 237 8.11 7.31 -2.12
C ALA A 237 8.93 7.78 -0.91
N GLY A 238 9.79 6.89 -0.40
CA GLY A 238 10.86 7.24 0.54
C GLY A 238 12.08 7.83 -0.18
N ASP A 239 13.26 7.80 0.47
CA ASP A 239 14.50 8.36 -0.09
C ASP A 239 15.22 7.43 -1.09
N THR A 240 14.83 6.16 -1.12
CA THR A 240 15.49 5.12 -1.94
C THR A 240 14.76 4.95 -3.27
N GLY A 241 15.48 5.12 -4.38
CA GLY A 241 14.99 4.74 -5.71
C GLY A 241 15.03 3.22 -5.94
N GLY A 242 14.23 2.73 -6.88
CA GLY A 242 14.09 1.31 -7.21
C GLY A 242 12.69 0.98 -7.71
N THR A 243 12.36 -0.30 -7.81
CA THR A 243 11.00 -0.78 -8.13
C THR A 243 10.26 -1.09 -6.84
N ALA A 244 9.16 -0.38 -6.58
CA ALA A 244 8.23 -0.70 -5.52
C ALA A 244 7.20 -1.69 -6.08
N THR A 245 7.23 -2.93 -5.62
CA THR A 245 6.15 -3.89 -5.88
C THR A 245 5.08 -3.65 -4.85
N VAL A 246 3.91 -3.25 -5.30
CA VAL A 246 2.72 -3.02 -4.48
C VAL A 246 1.75 -4.17 -4.64
N ASN A 247 0.99 -4.46 -3.60
CA ASN A 247 -0.05 -5.48 -3.63
C ASN A 247 -1.37 -4.96 -3.06
N ALA A 248 -2.46 -5.59 -3.49
CA ALA A 248 -3.79 -5.45 -2.93
C ALA A 248 -4.34 -6.86 -2.68
N ASP A 249 -4.72 -7.13 -1.44
CA ASP A 249 -5.19 -8.42 -0.98
C ASP A 249 -6.67 -8.32 -0.57
N LEU A 250 -7.47 -9.27 -1.07
CA LEU A 250 -8.87 -9.46 -0.70
C LEU A 250 -9.15 -10.96 -0.60
N ASP A 251 -9.46 -11.44 0.60
CA ASP A 251 -9.73 -12.85 0.86
C ASP A 251 -8.56 -13.75 0.41
N GLY A 252 -8.79 -14.65 -0.55
CA GLY A 252 -7.80 -15.53 -1.14
C GLY A 252 -7.07 -14.93 -2.34
N GLU A 253 -7.41 -13.72 -2.77
CA GLU A 253 -6.79 -13.05 -3.91
C GLU A 253 -5.69 -12.08 -3.47
N SER A 254 -4.58 -12.08 -4.21
CA SER A 254 -3.50 -11.11 -4.06
C SER A 254 -3.01 -10.71 -5.44
N LEU A 255 -3.21 -9.45 -5.79
CA LEU A 255 -2.68 -8.86 -7.02
C LEU A 255 -1.45 -8.03 -6.74
N THR A 256 -0.51 -8.03 -7.67
CA THR A 256 0.69 -7.19 -7.61
C THR A 256 0.82 -6.32 -8.85
N THR A 257 1.39 -5.13 -8.67
CA THR A 257 1.85 -4.27 -9.76
C THR A 257 3.10 -3.50 -9.31
N ASP A 258 3.83 -2.94 -10.26
CA ASP A 258 5.11 -2.28 -10.02
C ASP A 258 5.00 -0.76 -10.24
N VAL A 259 5.59 0.01 -9.31
CA VAL A 259 5.80 1.45 -9.44
C VAL A 259 7.30 1.74 -9.42
N THR A 260 7.80 2.41 -10.44
CA THR A 260 9.21 2.84 -10.49
C THR A 260 9.42 4.10 -9.66
N ILE A 261 10.31 4.04 -8.67
CA ILE A 261 10.76 5.19 -7.87
C ILE A 261 12.11 5.65 -8.40
N THR A 262 12.17 6.82 -9.02
CA THR A 262 13.45 7.40 -9.45
C THR A 262 14.20 7.95 -8.24
N PRO A 263 15.51 7.63 -8.07
CA PRO A 263 16.29 8.13 -6.93
C PRO A 263 16.37 9.66 -6.94
N PRO A 264 16.60 10.29 -5.78
CA PRO A 264 16.82 11.72 -5.73
C PRO A 264 18.05 12.08 -6.57
N PRO A 265 18.08 13.29 -7.17
CA PRO A 265 19.29 13.80 -7.79
C PRO A 265 20.46 13.73 -6.79
N PRO A 266 21.68 13.38 -7.24
CA PRO A 266 22.86 13.44 -6.38
C PRO A 266 22.96 14.81 -5.72
N ALA A 267 23.29 14.85 -4.44
CA ALA A 267 23.57 16.10 -3.75
C ALA A 267 24.69 16.85 -4.51
N PRO A 268 24.62 18.20 -4.61
CA PRO A 268 25.74 18.97 -5.14
C PRO A 268 27.02 18.62 -4.37
N ILE A 269 28.10 18.35 -5.10
CA ILE A 269 29.41 18.15 -4.47
C ILE A 269 29.82 19.49 -3.84
N ALA A 270 30.09 19.49 -2.54
CA ALA A 270 30.57 20.68 -1.83
C ALA A 270 32.04 20.93 -2.20
N ASP A 271 32.37 22.19 -2.51
CA ASP A 271 33.74 22.63 -2.80
C ASP A 271 34.67 22.37 -1.61
N ALA A 272 35.86 21.81 -1.85
CA ALA A 272 36.81 21.46 -0.80
C ALA A 272 37.86 22.58 -0.63
N PRO A 273 38.42 22.81 0.59
CA PRO A 273 39.46 23.81 0.76
C PRO A 273 40.72 23.48 -0.07
N PRO A 274 41.47 24.49 -0.53
CA PRO A 274 42.64 24.28 -1.37
C PRO A 274 43.75 23.54 -0.60
N THR A 275 44.57 22.76 -1.30
CA THR A 275 45.80 22.19 -0.73
C THR A 275 46.99 23.08 -1.09
N ILE A 276 47.78 23.49 -0.10
CA ILE A 276 48.97 24.34 -0.30
C ILE A 276 50.23 23.73 0.32
N SER A 277 51.33 23.78 -0.42
CA SER A 277 52.67 23.56 0.10
C SER A 277 53.56 24.76 -0.18
N LEU A 278 54.49 25.07 0.74
CA LEU A 278 55.34 26.24 0.68
C LEU A 278 56.82 25.87 0.68
N THR A 279 57.52 26.24 -0.39
CA THR A 279 58.98 26.18 -0.48
C THR A 279 59.57 27.56 -0.24
N THR A 280 60.47 27.66 0.74
CA THR A 280 61.14 28.93 1.08
C THR A 280 62.65 28.83 0.86
N GLN A 281 63.26 29.94 0.44
CA GLN A 281 64.72 30.02 0.46
C GLN A 281 65.23 30.00 1.90
N LYS A 282 65.90 28.91 2.31
CA LYS A 282 66.34 28.68 3.71
C LYS A 282 67.26 29.79 4.27
N LYS A 283 68.14 30.38 3.43
CA LYS A 283 69.08 31.44 3.82
C LYS A 283 69.12 32.56 2.78
N VAL A 284 69.02 33.81 3.23
CA VAL A 284 69.13 35.01 2.37
C VAL A 284 69.97 36.09 3.05
N LYS A 285 70.79 36.81 2.30
CA LYS A 285 71.56 37.95 2.83
C LYS A 285 70.63 39.15 3.05
N ALA A 286 70.82 39.88 4.14
CA ALA A 286 70.06 41.10 4.41
C ALA A 286 70.07 42.06 3.20
N GLY A 287 68.90 42.53 2.80
CA GLY A 287 68.70 43.42 1.64
C GLY A 287 68.66 42.74 0.26
N LYS A 288 68.92 41.43 0.16
CA LYS A 288 68.67 40.65 -1.07
C LYS A 288 67.24 40.10 -1.09
N ARG A 289 66.70 39.84 -2.29
CA ARG A 289 65.37 39.21 -2.44
C ARG A 289 65.48 37.71 -2.12
N ALA A 290 64.54 37.17 -1.35
CA ALA A 290 64.34 35.74 -1.13
C ALA A 290 63.15 35.27 -1.97
N LEU A 291 63.29 34.11 -2.61
CA LEU A 291 62.20 33.47 -3.35
C LEU A 291 61.35 32.61 -2.41
N LEU A 292 60.03 32.76 -2.54
CA LEU A 292 59.00 31.92 -1.94
C LEU A 292 58.19 31.35 -3.09
N THR A 293 57.95 30.04 -3.08
CA THR A 293 57.16 29.35 -4.09
C THR A 293 56.09 28.55 -3.37
N ALA A 294 54.82 28.80 -3.70
CA ALA A 294 53.71 27.97 -3.26
C ALA A 294 53.26 27.06 -4.40
N THR A 295 52.99 25.79 -4.08
CA THR A 295 52.29 24.87 -4.97
C THR A 295 50.90 24.70 -4.39
N VAL A 296 49.88 25.06 -5.17
CA VAL A 296 48.49 25.08 -4.73
C VAL A 296 47.64 24.28 -5.72
N THR A 297 46.76 23.44 -5.21
CA THR A 297 45.79 22.64 -5.97
C THR A 297 44.43 22.72 -5.30
N ASP A 298 43.38 22.67 -6.09
CA ASP A 298 41.99 22.79 -5.67
C ASP A 298 41.10 22.11 -6.72
N ASP A 299 39.94 21.62 -6.33
CA ASP A 299 39.01 20.90 -7.21
C ASP A 299 38.15 21.83 -8.08
N VAL A 300 37.95 23.08 -7.68
CA VAL A 300 37.17 24.07 -8.44
C VAL A 300 38.05 25.19 -8.99
N GLY A 301 38.82 25.87 -8.14
CA GLY A 301 39.70 26.94 -8.57
C GLY A 301 40.30 27.78 -7.44
N ILE A 302 41.50 28.32 -7.69
CA ILE A 302 42.19 29.22 -6.77
C ILE A 302 41.86 30.68 -7.09
N ALA A 303 41.35 31.42 -6.11
CA ALA A 303 41.17 32.87 -6.24
C ALA A 303 42.47 33.64 -5.99
N ARG A 304 43.22 33.27 -4.95
CA ARG A 304 44.42 34.01 -4.54
C ARG A 304 45.35 33.22 -3.62
N VAL A 305 46.64 33.52 -3.71
CA VAL A 305 47.66 33.11 -2.73
C VAL A 305 48.33 34.35 -2.15
N ASP A 306 48.23 34.53 -0.83
CA ASP A 306 48.87 35.59 -0.08
C ASP A 306 50.07 35.08 0.71
N PHE A 307 51.20 35.77 0.57
CA PHE A 307 52.42 35.50 1.33
C PHE A 307 52.60 36.56 2.40
N TYR A 308 52.90 36.12 3.62
CA TYR A 308 53.20 36.96 4.76
C TYR A 308 54.59 36.67 5.30
N ALA A 309 55.30 37.72 5.71
CA ALA A 309 56.55 37.62 6.47
C ALA A 309 56.30 38.16 7.88
N GLY A 310 56.22 37.28 8.87
CA GLY A 310 55.61 37.60 10.16
C GLY A 310 54.13 37.96 9.94
N THR A 311 53.71 39.14 10.41
CA THR A 311 52.33 39.63 10.24
C THR A 311 52.12 40.50 8.99
N LYS A 312 53.17 40.79 8.23
CA LYS A 312 53.08 41.70 7.07
C LYS A 312 52.86 40.92 5.78
N ASN A 313 51.77 41.22 5.05
CA ASN A 313 51.58 40.75 3.68
C ASN A 313 52.71 41.31 2.79
N VAL A 314 53.41 40.43 2.07
CA VAL A 314 54.52 40.78 1.19
C VAL A 314 54.19 40.61 -0.29
N CYS A 315 53.26 39.71 -0.63
CA CYS A 315 52.77 39.49 -1.99
C CYS A 315 51.35 38.90 -1.93
N GLY A 316 50.54 39.22 -2.94
CA GLY A 316 49.32 38.48 -3.29
C GLY A 316 49.37 38.13 -4.76
N MET A 317 49.00 36.90 -5.11
CA MET A 317 49.04 36.37 -6.47
C MET A 317 47.69 35.74 -6.82
N THR A 318 47.12 36.09 -7.96
CA THR A 318 45.83 35.56 -8.45
C THR A 318 45.97 34.58 -9.60
N SER A 319 47.20 34.32 -10.06
CA SER A 319 47.51 33.33 -11.10
C SER A 319 48.91 32.75 -10.91
N GLY A 320 49.10 31.52 -11.39
CA GLY A 320 50.37 30.82 -11.33
C GLY A 320 51.40 31.36 -12.34
N PRO A 321 52.72 31.16 -12.09
CA PRO A 321 53.30 30.49 -10.92
C PRO A 321 53.25 31.36 -9.66
N TYR A 322 52.83 30.79 -8.52
CA TYR A 322 52.67 31.49 -7.24
C TYR A 322 54.03 31.75 -6.57
N GLU A 323 54.77 32.71 -7.12
CA GLU A 323 56.12 33.04 -6.69
C GLU A 323 56.25 34.46 -6.13
N CYS A 324 56.69 34.59 -4.88
CA CYS A 324 56.93 35.88 -4.24
C CYS A 324 58.43 36.12 -4.02
N ARG A 325 58.93 37.26 -4.51
CA ARG A 325 60.31 37.71 -4.25
C ARG A 325 60.34 38.85 -3.22
N PHE A 326 60.32 38.52 -1.94
CA PHE A 326 60.30 39.53 -0.87
C PHE A 326 61.72 39.95 -0.42
N ARG A 327 61.86 41.18 0.11
CA ARG A 327 63.11 41.67 0.71
C ARG A 327 62.98 41.75 2.23
N PRO A 328 63.63 40.88 3.01
CA PRO A 328 63.63 41.00 4.46
C PRO A 328 64.33 42.29 4.89
N HIS A 329 63.69 43.04 5.81
CA HIS A 329 64.27 44.23 6.43
C HIS A 329 65.52 43.88 7.24
N ARG A 330 66.31 44.88 7.66
CA ARG A 330 67.65 44.73 8.29
C ARG A 330 67.70 43.89 9.59
N ARG A 331 66.58 43.30 10.03
CA ARG A 331 66.49 42.40 11.19
C ARG A 331 67.18 41.07 10.89
N ARG A 332 68.01 40.63 11.83
CA ARG A 332 68.74 39.36 11.77
C ARG A 332 67.91 38.29 12.46
N GLY A 333 67.90 37.07 11.93
CA GLY A 333 67.18 35.95 12.54
C GLY A 333 66.34 35.15 11.55
N ALA A 334 65.59 34.20 12.08
CA ALA A 334 64.58 33.46 11.35
C ALA A 334 63.32 34.33 11.16
N VAL A 335 62.76 34.32 9.96
CA VAL A 335 61.48 34.95 9.64
C VAL A 335 60.51 33.84 9.27
N THR A 336 59.40 33.74 10.01
CA THR A 336 58.28 32.85 9.67
C THR A 336 57.60 33.39 8.43
N ILE A 337 57.40 32.49 7.46
CA ILE A 337 56.65 32.78 6.24
C ILE A 337 55.35 32.00 6.32
N THR A 338 54.24 32.69 6.09
CA THR A 338 52.92 32.10 5.98
C THR A 338 52.45 32.30 4.55
N ALA A 339 52.05 31.23 3.87
CA ALA A 339 51.32 31.32 2.61
C ALA A 339 49.89 30.85 2.86
N ILE A 340 48.92 31.68 2.46
CA ILE A 340 47.49 31.38 2.59
C ILE A 340 46.94 31.30 1.17
N ALA A 341 46.40 30.14 0.80
CA ALA A 341 45.60 29.99 -0.41
C ALA A 341 44.13 30.21 -0.07
N THR A 342 43.42 30.91 -0.95
CA THR A 342 41.98 31.10 -0.92
C THR A 342 41.41 30.64 -2.25
N ASP A 343 40.44 29.74 -2.21
CA ASP A 343 39.71 29.28 -3.41
C ASP A 343 38.65 30.30 -3.87
N THR A 344 37.93 29.98 -4.94
CA THR A 344 36.85 30.82 -5.48
C THR A 344 35.60 30.88 -4.61
N SER A 345 35.43 29.96 -3.67
CA SER A 345 34.34 29.90 -2.70
C SER A 345 34.70 30.54 -1.35
N GLY A 346 35.94 31.01 -1.19
CA GLY A 346 36.45 31.66 0.02
C GLY A 346 36.98 30.71 1.09
N LEU A 347 37.07 29.39 0.85
CA LEU A 347 37.74 28.50 1.80
C LEU A 347 39.25 28.69 1.69
N THR A 348 39.95 28.39 2.77
CA THR A 348 41.38 28.72 2.89
C THR A 348 42.20 27.58 3.43
N ALA A 349 43.46 27.53 3.00
CA ALA A 349 44.47 26.68 3.59
C ALA A 349 45.78 27.43 3.78
N THR A 350 46.55 27.02 4.78
CA THR A 350 47.77 27.71 5.20
C THR A 350 48.97 26.77 5.18
N ALA A 351 50.07 27.23 4.60
CA ALA A 351 51.37 26.59 4.70
C ALA A 351 52.38 27.51 5.40
N LEU A 352 53.24 26.91 6.24
CA LEU A 352 54.29 27.62 6.97
C LEU A 352 55.67 27.24 6.45
N GLY A 353 56.57 28.23 6.47
CA GLY A 353 57.97 28.07 6.12
C GLY A 353 58.85 29.01 6.93
N THR A 354 60.16 28.92 6.75
CA THR A 354 61.09 29.79 7.49
C THR A 354 62.29 30.15 6.62
N THR A 355 62.56 31.45 6.53
CA THR A 355 63.76 31.99 5.89
C THR A 355 64.69 32.63 6.92
N ARG A 356 65.96 32.22 6.96
CA ARG A 356 66.97 32.82 7.85
C ARG A 356 67.74 33.95 7.16
N VAL A 357 67.72 35.14 7.76
CA VAL A 357 68.43 36.33 7.26
C VAL A 357 69.85 36.40 7.81
N VAL A 358 70.86 36.40 6.92
CA VAL A 358 72.29 36.38 7.27
C VAL A 358 73.03 37.66 6.86
N ARG A 359 74.21 37.91 7.45
CA ARG A 359 75.05 39.10 7.19
C ARG A 359 75.49 39.20 5.71
N LYS A 360 75.57 40.43 5.20
CA LYS A 360 76.40 40.76 4.03
C LYS A 360 77.86 40.69 4.49
N LYS A 361 78.69 39.81 3.92
CA LYS A 361 80.16 39.85 4.17
C LYS A 361 80.63 41.26 3.79
N LYS A 362 81.21 42.00 4.73
CA LYS A 362 82.01 43.19 4.39
C LYS A 362 83.24 42.67 3.64
N LYS A 363 83.42 43.10 2.40
CA LYS A 363 84.74 43.05 1.76
C LYS A 363 85.55 44.19 2.33
#